data_AF-A0A353MA76-F1
#
_entry.id   AF-A0A353MA76-F1
#
_cell.length_a   1.000
_cell.length_b   1.000
_cell.length_c   1.000
_cell.angle_alpha   90.00
_cell.angle_beta   90.00
_cell.angle_gamma   90.00
#
_symmetry.space_group_name_H-M   'P 1'
#
loop_
_entity.id
_entity.type
_entity.pdbx_description
1 polymer ?
#
loop_
_entity_poly.entity_id
_entity_poly.type
_entity_poly.pdbx_seq_one_letter_code
_entity_poly.pdbx_strand_id
1 'polypeptide(L)'
;MDTARNVSAAFTVKPATVRIDGSASSYYDIGSTLDLISTGGRTVRAKAEGFAENVIMTSPVAILLKGGFTDDAFSSRSATSLTVLDGSLKIRQGLLRIERLAVR
;
A
#
# COMPACT_ATOMS: atom_id res chain seq x y z
N MET A 1 21.89 17.76 44.06
CA MET A 1 21.66 18.74 42.97
C MET A 1 21.22 17.91 41.78
N ASP A 2 19.92 17.74 41.59
CA ASP A 2 19.37 16.97 40.47
C ASP A 2 19.25 17.87 39.26
N THR A 3 20.17 17.70 38.31
CA THR A 3 20.14 18.42 37.04
C THR A 3 18.93 17.93 36.24
N ALA A 4 17.96 18.80 36.02
CA ALA A 4 16.81 18.51 35.17
C ALA A 4 17.28 18.09 33.77
N ARG A 5 16.91 16.86 33.35
CA ARG A 5 17.17 16.37 32.00
C ARG A 5 15.93 16.58 31.14
N ASN A 6 16.05 17.42 30.12
CA ASN A 6 15.02 17.53 29.10
C ASN A 6 15.08 16.30 28.20
N VAL A 7 13.99 15.53 28.20
CA VAL A 7 13.76 14.44 27.24
C VAL A 7 12.75 14.99 26.23
N SER A 8 13.17 15.14 24.97
CA SER A 8 12.27 15.46 23.87
C SER A 8 12.02 14.21 23.01
N ALA A 9 10.77 14.00 22.63
CA ALA A 9 10.38 13.01 21.64
C ALA A 9 9.77 13.75 20.45
N ALA A 10 10.20 13.40 19.23
CA ALA A 10 9.64 13.93 18.00
C ALA A 10 8.73 12.87 17.35
N PHE A 11 7.53 13.28 16.96
CA PHE A 11 6.61 12.45 16.18
C PHE A 11 6.72 12.82 14.70
N THR A 12 7.01 11.84 13.85
CA THR A 12 7.05 12.01 12.40
C THR A 12 5.83 11.35 11.78
N VAL A 13 5.15 12.04 10.86
CA VAL A 13 4.03 11.45 10.12
C VAL A 13 4.57 10.32 9.24
N LYS A 14 4.04 9.10 9.42
CA LYS A 14 4.43 7.98 8.58
C LYS A 14 3.94 8.24 7.14
N PRO A 15 4.84 8.23 6.14
CA PRO A 15 4.43 8.44 4.75
C PRO A 15 3.54 7.29 4.30
N ALA A 16 2.57 7.58 3.42
CA ALA A 16 1.72 6.56 2.84
C ALA A 16 2.57 5.52 2.08
N THR A 17 2.20 4.25 2.22
CA THR A 17 2.84 3.12 1.51
C THR A 17 1.95 2.60 0.38
N VAL A 18 0.66 2.96 0.39
CA VAL A 18 -0.32 2.65 -0.63
C VAL A 18 -1.12 3.90 -0.99
N ARG A 19 -1.54 4.01 -2.26
CA ARG A 19 -2.35 5.13 -2.76
C ARG A 19 -3.38 4.67 -3.78
N ILE A 20 -4.61 5.15 -3.67
CA ILE A 20 -5.62 5.04 -4.73
C ILE A 20 -5.42 6.20 -5.70
N ASP A 21 -5.39 5.92 -7.00
CA ASP A 21 -5.23 6.94 -8.02
C ASP A 21 -6.38 7.97 -7.99
N GLY A 22 -6.03 9.24 -7.94
CA GLY A 22 -6.97 10.35 -7.72
C GLY A 22 -7.42 10.55 -6.28
N SER A 23 -6.92 9.78 -5.30
CA SER A 23 -7.16 10.01 -3.87
C SER A 23 -6.02 10.83 -3.23
N ALA A 24 -6.38 11.72 -2.29
CA ALA A 24 -5.45 12.44 -1.43
C ALA A 24 -5.25 11.75 -0.06
N SER A 25 -6.00 10.69 0.22
CA SER A 25 -5.91 9.94 1.48
C SER A 25 -4.62 9.12 1.52
N SER A 26 -4.06 9.01 2.72
CA SER A 26 -2.89 8.17 2.98
C SER A 26 -3.35 6.76 3.37
N TYR A 27 -2.78 5.75 2.73
CA TYR A 27 -3.05 4.35 3.03
C TYR A 27 -1.77 3.61 3.36
N TYR A 28 -1.89 2.59 4.22
CA TYR A 28 -0.75 1.87 4.78
C TYR A 28 -0.76 0.36 4.50
N ASP A 29 -1.94 -0.20 4.21
CA ASP A 29 -2.13 -1.64 3.97
C ASP A 29 -2.81 -1.84 2.61
N ILE A 30 -2.43 -2.89 1.89
CA ILE A 30 -2.96 -3.23 0.56
C ILE A 30 -4.40 -3.71 0.70
N GLY A 31 -4.67 -4.61 1.64
CA GLY A 31 -5.98 -5.25 1.75
C GLY A 31 -7.11 -4.28 2.05
N SER A 32 -6.93 -3.45 3.08
CA SER A 32 -7.91 -2.42 3.45
C SER A 32 -8.13 -1.42 2.31
N THR A 33 -7.06 -1.05 1.60
CA THR A 33 -7.17 -0.13 0.45
C THR A 33 -7.96 -0.74 -0.70
N LEU A 34 -7.78 -2.03 -0.99
CA LEU A 34 -8.53 -2.73 -2.03
C LEU A 34 -10.02 -2.85 -1.67
N ASP A 35 -10.34 -3.13 -0.41
CA ASP A 35 -11.72 -3.27 0.07
C ASP A 35 -12.49 -1.94 0.07
N LEU A 36 -11.80 -0.80 0.21
CA LEU A 36 -12.43 0.53 0.11
C LEU A 36 -12.91 0.87 -1.30
N ILE A 37 -12.46 0.16 -2.33
CA ILE A 37 -12.83 0.44 -3.71
C ILE A 37 -14.17 -0.20 -4.02
N SER A 38 -15.22 0.61 -4.09
CA SER A 38 -16.56 0.18 -4.50
C SER A 38 -16.92 0.55 -5.95
N THR A 39 -16.13 1.43 -6.58
CA THR A 39 -16.30 1.85 -7.97
C THR A 39 -15.22 1.21 -8.86
N GLY A 40 -15.59 0.61 -9.98
CA GLY A 40 -14.65 -0.06 -10.88
C GLY A 40 -13.67 0.87 -11.57
N GLY A 41 -12.57 0.29 -12.08
CA GLY A 41 -11.58 1.01 -12.88
C GLY A 41 -10.57 1.82 -12.06
N ARG A 42 -10.55 1.65 -10.74
CA ARG A 42 -9.56 2.30 -9.87
C ARG A 42 -8.23 1.59 -9.94
N THR A 43 -7.16 2.39 -9.91
CA THR A 43 -5.79 1.90 -9.81
C THR A 43 -5.30 2.13 -8.38
N VAL A 44 -4.76 1.08 -7.76
CA VAL A 44 -4.03 1.16 -6.49
C VAL A 44 -2.55 1.09 -6.80
N ARG A 45 -1.78 1.99 -6.20
CA ARG A 45 -0.32 2.06 -6.32
C ARG A 45 0.28 1.71 -4.96
N ALA A 46 1.23 0.79 -4.93
CA ALA A 46 1.91 0.35 -3.72
C ALA A 46 3.42 0.57 -3.83
N LYS A 47 4.05 0.98 -2.72
CA LYS A 47 5.50 1.17 -2.66
C LYS A 47 6.25 -0.15 -2.83
N ALA A 48 7.49 -0.05 -3.29
CA ALA A 48 8.46 -1.14 -3.41
C ALA A 48 8.96 -1.57 -2.02
N GLU A 49 8.04 -2.01 -1.17
CA GLU A 49 8.27 -2.39 0.22
C GLU A 49 7.63 -3.77 0.50
N GLY A 50 7.96 -4.32 1.66
CA GLY A 50 7.35 -5.54 2.18
C GLY A 50 6.10 -5.25 3.01
N PHE A 51 4.99 -5.87 2.66
CA PHE A 51 3.71 -5.80 3.35
C PHE A 51 3.44 -7.13 4.04
N ALA A 52 3.50 -7.15 5.38
CA ALA A 52 3.20 -8.33 6.17
C ALA A 52 1.70 -8.37 6.51
N GLU A 53 0.88 -8.83 5.57
CA GLU A 53 -0.57 -8.87 5.73
C GLU A 53 -1.22 -10.03 4.95
N ASN A 54 -2.40 -10.45 5.43
CA ASN A 54 -3.25 -11.40 4.72
C ASN A 54 -4.39 -10.63 4.03
N VAL A 55 -4.31 -10.54 2.71
CA VAL A 55 -5.25 -9.79 1.89
C VAL A 55 -6.41 -10.68 1.48
N ILE A 56 -7.63 -10.28 1.83
CA ILE A 56 -8.86 -10.89 1.36
C ILE A 56 -9.67 -9.82 0.63
N MET A 57 -9.55 -9.75 -0.69
CA MET A 57 -10.30 -8.78 -1.48
C MET A 57 -11.78 -9.17 -1.55
N THR A 58 -12.64 -8.31 -1.01
CA THR A 58 -14.10 -8.44 -1.00
C THR A 58 -14.79 -7.50 -1.97
N SER A 59 -14.05 -6.57 -2.58
CA SER A 59 -14.60 -5.65 -3.57
C SER A 59 -15.17 -6.38 -4.79
N PRO A 60 -16.41 -6.06 -5.25
CA PRO A 60 -17.02 -6.72 -6.39
C PRO A 60 -16.53 -6.18 -7.74
N VAL A 61 -15.70 -5.13 -7.76
CA VAL A 61 -15.32 -4.42 -8.99
C VAL A 61 -13.94 -4.81 -9.51
N ALA A 62 -13.64 -4.39 -10.74
CA ALA A 62 -12.32 -4.55 -11.33
C ALA A 62 -11.34 -3.49 -10.77
N ILE A 63 -10.25 -3.96 -10.17
CA ILE A 63 -9.19 -3.14 -9.56
C ILE A 63 -7.85 -3.47 -10.21
N LEU A 64 -7.03 -2.44 -10.45
CA LEU A 64 -5.66 -2.59 -10.92
C LEU A 64 -4.68 -2.24 -9.81
N LEU A 65 -3.98 -3.23 -9.26
CA LEU A 65 -2.90 -3.05 -8.29
C LEU A 65 -1.55 -2.97 -9.01
N LYS A 66 -0.85 -1.85 -8.86
CA LYS A 66 0.49 -1.61 -9.38
C LYS A 66 1.48 -1.49 -8.23
N GLY A 67 2.41 -2.42 -8.14
CA GLY A 67 3.49 -2.43 -7.17
C GLY A 67 4.79 -1.82 -7.71
N GLY A 68 5.75 -1.67 -6.80
CA GLY A 68 7.13 -1.31 -7.12
C GLY A 68 7.40 0.19 -7.24
N PHE A 69 6.59 1.06 -6.65
CA PHE A 69 6.87 2.51 -6.63
C PHE A 69 7.94 2.87 -5.60
N THR A 70 8.92 3.69 -5.99
CA THR A 70 10.09 4.01 -5.14
C THR A 70 10.04 5.41 -4.54
N ASP A 71 9.06 6.23 -4.94
CA ASP A 71 8.90 7.62 -4.52
C ASP A 71 7.58 7.82 -3.74
N ASP A 72 7.52 8.89 -2.93
CA ASP A 72 6.33 9.26 -2.16
C ASP A 72 5.17 9.77 -3.04
N ALA A 73 5.45 10.17 -4.27
CA ALA A 73 4.44 10.58 -5.24
C ALA A 73 3.89 9.40 -6.07
N PHE A 74 4.34 8.16 -5.82
CA PHE A 74 3.91 6.96 -6.55
C PHE A 74 3.94 7.15 -8.07
N SER A 75 5.00 7.78 -8.57
CA SER A 75 5.15 8.17 -9.99
C SER A 75 6.31 7.45 -10.67
N SER A 76 7.32 7.05 -9.91
CA SER A 76 8.57 6.45 -10.39
C SER A 76 8.69 4.99 -9.93
N ARG A 77 9.19 4.14 -10.83
CA ARG A 77 9.50 2.73 -10.57
C ARG A 77 10.77 2.33 -11.31
N SER A 78 11.61 1.53 -10.67
CA SER A 78 12.79 0.89 -11.29
C SER A 78 12.39 -0.37 -12.05
N ALA A 79 13.21 -0.88 -12.96
CA ALA A 79 12.96 -2.17 -13.61
C ALA A 79 12.94 -3.34 -12.62
N THR A 80 13.68 -3.23 -11.52
CA THR A 80 13.83 -4.26 -10.48
C THR A 80 12.91 -4.03 -9.27
N SER A 81 12.20 -2.91 -9.21
CA SER A 81 11.35 -2.60 -8.07
C SER A 81 10.03 -3.37 -8.16
N LEU A 82 9.69 -4.03 -7.06
CA LEU A 82 8.48 -4.82 -6.88
C LEU A 82 7.98 -4.64 -5.46
N THR A 83 6.68 -4.79 -5.28
CA THR A 83 6.06 -4.84 -3.95
C THR A 83 6.04 -6.29 -3.49
N VAL A 84 6.43 -6.55 -2.24
CA VAL A 84 6.40 -7.90 -1.67
C VAL A 84 5.23 -7.99 -0.70
N LEU A 85 4.32 -8.93 -0.94
CA LEU A 85 3.32 -9.34 0.03
C LEU A 85 3.86 -10.58 0.76
N ASP A 86 4.09 -10.43 2.06
CA ASP A 86 4.52 -11.48 2.97
C ASP A 86 3.26 -12.01 3.69
N GLY A 87 2.69 -13.08 3.16
CA GLY A 87 1.37 -13.56 3.56
C GLY A 87 0.55 -14.11 2.39
N SER A 88 -0.78 -13.99 2.47
CA SER A 88 -1.68 -14.56 1.47
C SER A 88 -2.50 -13.50 0.74
N LEU A 89 -2.78 -13.77 -0.54
CA LEU A 89 -3.70 -12.98 -1.35
C LEU A 89 -4.86 -13.86 -1.81
N LYS A 90 -6.07 -13.54 -1.34
CA LYS A 90 -7.30 -14.23 -1.73
C LYS A 90 -8.29 -13.24 -2.34
N ILE A 91 -8.80 -13.57 -3.51
CA ILE A 91 -9.85 -12.82 -4.21
C ILE A 91 -11.17 -13.52 -3.92
N ARG A 92 -12.09 -12.88 -3.17
CA ARG A 92 -13.42 -13.45 -2.91
C ARG A 92 -14.43 -13.05 -3.96
N GLN A 93 -14.38 -11.81 -4.43
CA GLN A 93 -15.30 -11.23 -5.41
C GLN A 93 -14.53 -10.30 -6.34
N GLY A 94 -15.12 -9.97 -7.50
CA GLY A 94 -14.54 -9.01 -8.45
C GLY A 94 -13.34 -9.54 -9.25
N LEU A 95 -12.52 -8.60 -9.74
CA LEU A 95 -11.35 -8.90 -10.56
C LEU A 95 -10.16 -8.05 -10.09
N LEU A 96 -9.05 -8.70 -9.75
CA LEU A 96 -7.81 -8.02 -9.40
C LEU A 96 -6.77 -8.24 -10.51
N ARG A 97 -6.35 -7.15 -11.16
CA ARG A 97 -5.20 -7.14 -12.06
C ARG A 97 -3.99 -6.67 -11.28
N ILE A 98 -2.87 -7.38 -11.42
CA ILE A 98 -1.67 -7.15 -10.62
C ILE A 98 -0.49 -6.88 -11.54
N GLU A 99 0.26 -5.83 -11.25
CA GLU A 99 1.55 -5.53 -11.85
C GLU A 99 2.62 -5.47 -10.76
N ARG A 100 3.73 -6.19 -10.95
CA ARG A 100 4.95 -6.09 -10.10
C ARG A 100 4.71 -6.31 -8.59
N LEU A 101 3.94 -7.32 -8.28
CA LEU A 101 3.77 -7.85 -6.93
C LEU A 101 4.42 -9.24 -6.86
N ALA A 102 5.23 -9.48 -5.83
CA ALA A 102 5.63 -10.82 -5.44
C ALA A 102 4.84 -11.21 -4.18
N VAL A 103 4.39 -12.46 -4.11
CA VAL A 103 3.79 -13.05 -2.90
C VAL A 103 4.77 -14.11 -2.40
N ARG A 104 5.11 -14.07 -1.12
CA ARG A 104 6.00 -15.04 -0.48
C ARG A 104 5.40 -15.58 0.82
#